data_AF-A0A4P6TYG0-F1
#
_entry.id   AF-A0A4P6TYG0-F1
#
_cell.length_a   1.000
_cell.length_b   1.000
_cell.length_c   1.000
_cell.angle_alpha   90.00
_cell.angle_beta   90.00
_cell.angle_gamma   90.00
#
_symmetry.space_group_name_H-M   'P 1'
#
loop_
_entity.id
_entity.type
_entity.pdbx_description
1 polymer ?
#
loop_
_entity_poly.entity_id
_entity_poly.type
_entity_poly.pdbx_seq_one_letter_code
_entity_poly.pdbx_strand_id
1 'polypeptide(L)'
;MHVGYHWRNSGSPFVTRLRDNWDTRRTAVFPSVRSDLAGLSVGYTGLREGLAYTLEFTELRREEGAESPAVRASSLVSGARLRDPAALPEADIRIVGTSASLARRMPKEASLVIPMRVHFVIDFDGDPESERRIISRRERSQFNSGMRRHQWGWEVTSEPDWFNTFYDDHYRPTMFRRHGTRERTEGRNAAYECLFRTGKLFRLTQNGKPVGGALCHWAPRQKVLTLRLLGVEGGAERHYESGAFKAIYHLLIGWAAENGVKCLDFQGTEPFLSKGTFQWKRRFSTRVIMPPNHFGDKRLWLQVCQDTPAVRDYLVANPTLAETADGLLEAVYFHDDHRPARLDFSAKVPGIEKISHVDLDEFLAPLS
;
A
#
# COMPACT_ATOMS: atom_id res chain seq x y z
N MET A 1 15.10 20.00 0.73
CA MET A 1 14.09 19.20 1.47
C MET A 1 12.74 19.18 0.76
N HIS A 2 12.05 20.32 0.62
CA HIS A 2 10.76 20.42 -0.10
C HIS A 2 10.80 19.83 -1.51
N VAL A 3 11.84 20.12 -2.30
CA VAL A 3 11.99 19.55 -3.65
C VAL A 3 11.98 18.02 -3.64
N GLY A 4 12.74 17.39 -2.73
CA GLY A 4 12.76 15.93 -2.59
C GLY A 4 11.42 15.37 -2.09
N TYR A 5 10.74 16.07 -1.19
CA TYR A 5 9.40 15.69 -0.75
C TYR A 5 8.40 15.75 -1.90
N HIS A 6 8.36 16.86 -2.66
CA HIS A 6 7.48 17.02 -3.82
C HIS A 6 7.81 16.02 -4.93
N TRP A 7 9.08 15.71 -5.16
CA TRP A 7 9.47 14.66 -6.11
C TRP A 7 8.86 13.29 -5.78
N ARG A 8 8.71 12.97 -4.49
CA ARG A 8 8.13 11.70 -4.01
C ARG A 8 6.61 11.71 -3.86
N ASN A 9 6.02 12.89 -3.63
CA ASN A 9 4.64 12.98 -3.13
C ASN A 9 3.72 13.88 -3.94
N SER A 10 4.24 14.65 -4.90
CA SER A 10 3.43 15.57 -5.70
C SER A 10 2.47 14.80 -6.61
N GLY A 11 1.22 15.28 -6.66
CA GLY A 11 0.24 14.91 -7.68
C GLY A 11 0.24 15.82 -8.90
N SER A 12 1.20 16.75 -9.02
CA SER A 12 1.31 17.63 -10.19
C SER A 12 1.56 16.80 -11.46
N PRO A 13 0.74 16.92 -12.52
CA PRO A 13 0.93 16.18 -13.76
C PRO A 13 2.31 16.39 -14.37
N PHE A 14 2.86 17.59 -14.26
CA PHE A 14 4.21 17.90 -14.75
C PHE A 14 5.29 17.11 -14.00
N VAL A 15 5.22 17.09 -12.66
CA VAL A 15 6.19 16.35 -11.84
C VAL A 15 6.07 14.84 -12.08
N THR A 16 4.84 14.32 -12.16
CA THR A 16 4.58 12.91 -12.46
C THR A 16 5.16 12.50 -13.82
N ARG A 17 4.94 13.28 -14.88
CA ARG A 17 5.53 13.01 -16.22
C ARG A 17 7.06 13.05 -16.20
N LEU A 18 7.65 14.04 -15.53
CA LEU A 18 9.10 14.11 -15.37
C LEU A 18 9.64 12.89 -14.63
N ARG A 19 8.93 12.43 -13.59
CA ARG A 19 9.29 11.24 -12.82
C ARG A 19 9.22 9.97 -13.66
N ASP A 20 8.15 9.78 -14.42
CA ASP A 20 7.98 8.62 -15.30
C ASP A 20 9.09 8.57 -16.38
N ASN A 21 9.36 9.72 -17.01
CA ASN A 21 10.46 9.83 -17.96
C ASN A 21 11.81 9.51 -17.32
N TRP A 22 12.08 10.00 -16.10
CA TRP A 22 13.32 9.71 -15.38
C TRP A 22 13.46 8.22 -15.03
N ASP A 23 12.36 7.60 -14.62
CA ASP A 23 12.29 6.22 -14.14
C ASP A 23 12.34 5.19 -15.29
N THR A 24 12.18 5.60 -16.56
CA THR A 24 12.12 4.70 -17.74
C THR A 24 13.29 4.85 -18.73
N ARG A 25 14.30 5.67 -18.41
CA ARG A 25 15.44 5.93 -19.30
C ARG A 25 16.25 4.67 -19.57
N ARG A 26 16.65 4.48 -20.83
CA ARG A 26 17.48 3.33 -21.27
C ARG A 26 18.86 3.30 -20.61
N THR A 27 19.42 4.46 -20.30
CA THR A 27 20.75 4.62 -19.68
C THR A 27 20.72 4.51 -18.15
N ALA A 28 19.53 4.40 -17.55
CA ALA A 28 19.44 4.23 -16.11
C ALA A 28 19.92 2.83 -15.70
N VAL A 29 20.37 2.71 -14.45
CA VAL A 29 20.77 1.45 -13.83
C VAL A 29 19.77 1.13 -12.73
N PHE A 30 19.25 -0.09 -12.78
CA PHE A 30 18.21 -0.57 -11.87
C PHE A 30 18.76 -1.69 -10.99
N PRO A 31 18.33 -1.75 -9.71
CA PRO A 31 18.58 -2.92 -8.90
C PRO A 31 17.92 -4.16 -9.50
N SER A 32 18.62 -5.28 -9.40
CA SER A 32 18.12 -6.62 -9.68
C SER A 32 18.46 -7.51 -8.51
N VAL A 33 17.45 -8.07 -7.85
CA VAL A 33 17.63 -8.90 -6.66
C VAL A 33 16.89 -10.21 -6.87
N ARG A 34 17.61 -11.32 -6.74
CA ARG A 34 17.04 -12.66 -6.64
C ARG A 34 16.96 -13.04 -5.17
N SER A 35 15.82 -13.57 -4.75
CA SER A 35 15.52 -13.95 -3.37
C SER A 35 15.09 -15.41 -3.31
N ASP A 36 15.97 -16.26 -2.80
CA ASP A 36 15.78 -17.71 -2.70
C ASP A 36 15.32 -18.08 -1.28
N LEU A 37 14.22 -18.84 -1.19
CA LEU A 37 13.71 -19.38 0.08
C LEU A 37 12.80 -20.60 -0.18
N ALA A 38 12.99 -21.67 0.59
CA ALA A 38 12.13 -22.87 0.59
C ALA A 38 11.88 -23.47 -0.80
N GLY A 39 12.92 -23.56 -1.64
CA GLY A 39 12.82 -24.12 -2.99
C GLY A 39 12.10 -23.24 -4.01
N LEU A 40 11.80 -21.98 -3.66
CA LEU A 40 11.22 -20.98 -4.55
C LEU A 40 12.15 -19.77 -4.66
N SER A 41 12.41 -19.32 -5.89
CA SER A 41 13.18 -18.12 -6.20
C SER A 41 12.28 -17.03 -6.79
N VAL A 42 12.32 -15.85 -6.16
CA VAL A 42 11.61 -14.65 -6.64
C VAL A 42 12.64 -13.61 -7.04
N GLY A 43 12.64 -13.22 -8.32
CA GLY A 43 13.49 -12.17 -8.87
C GLY A 43 12.72 -10.85 -8.97
N TYR A 44 13.28 -9.76 -8.46
CA TYR A 44 12.79 -8.41 -8.70
C TYR A 44 13.84 -7.58 -9.45
N THR A 45 13.46 -6.99 -10.58
CA THR A 45 14.31 -6.04 -11.33
C THR A 45 13.55 -4.76 -11.63
N GLY A 46 14.17 -3.59 -11.46
CA GLY A 46 13.59 -2.31 -11.91
C GLY A 46 13.56 -1.23 -10.84
N LEU A 47 12.47 -0.48 -10.76
CA LEU A 47 12.37 0.70 -9.89
C LEU A 47 12.73 0.37 -8.43
N ARG A 48 13.55 1.20 -7.78
CA ARG A 48 14.03 0.91 -6.41
C ARG A 48 12.89 0.79 -5.40
N GLU A 49 11.77 1.48 -5.62
CA GLU A 49 10.62 1.42 -4.75
C GLU A 49 10.02 0.01 -4.63
N GLY A 50 10.05 -0.81 -5.68
CA GLY A 50 9.51 -2.17 -5.61
C GLY A 50 10.39 -3.17 -4.85
N LEU A 51 11.65 -2.85 -4.52
CA LEU A 51 12.41 -3.66 -3.54
C LEU A 51 11.71 -3.66 -2.18
N ALA A 52 11.22 -2.49 -1.76
CA ALA A 52 10.50 -2.33 -0.51
C ALA A 52 9.04 -2.78 -0.68
N TYR A 53 8.31 -2.23 -1.65
CA TYR A 53 6.87 -2.51 -1.76
C TYR A 53 6.58 -3.95 -2.22
N THR A 54 7.40 -4.51 -3.10
CA THR A 54 7.09 -5.80 -3.72
C THR A 54 7.96 -6.92 -3.14
N LEU A 55 9.28 -6.87 -3.34
CA LEU A 55 10.16 -7.99 -2.98
C LEU A 55 10.11 -8.31 -1.49
N GLU A 56 10.23 -7.31 -0.62
CA GLU A 56 10.16 -7.51 0.83
C GLU A 56 8.81 -8.11 1.27
N PHE A 57 7.70 -7.77 0.60
CA PHE A 57 6.43 -8.43 0.86
C PHE A 57 6.46 -9.90 0.44
N THR A 58 6.98 -10.21 -0.74
CA THR A 58 7.09 -11.61 -1.21
C THR A 58 7.97 -12.45 -0.29
N GLU A 59 8.98 -11.86 0.33
CA GLU A 59 9.83 -12.52 1.33
C GLU A 59 9.08 -12.73 2.62
N LEU A 60 8.45 -11.69 3.19
CA LEU A 60 7.65 -11.80 4.41
C LEU A 60 6.60 -12.92 4.34
N ARG A 61 5.99 -13.12 3.17
CA ARG A 61 5.00 -14.18 2.96
C ARG A 61 5.59 -15.58 2.89
N ARG A 62 6.84 -15.72 2.40
CA ARG A 62 7.55 -17.00 2.34
C ARG A 62 8.32 -17.30 3.63
N GLU A 63 8.72 -16.28 4.37
CA GLU A 63 9.35 -16.37 5.69
C GLU A 63 8.35 -16.82 6.77
N GLU A 64 7.05 -16.64 6.55
CA GLU A 64 6.00 -17.11 7.46
C GLU A 64 6.00 -18.65 7.52
N GLY A 65 6.54 -19.20 8.61
CA GLY A 65 6.68 -20.64 8.83
C GLY A 65 8.00 -21.25 8.33
N ALA A 66 8.93 -20.43 7.83
CA ALA A 66 10.27 -20.89 7.44
C ALA A 66 11.26 -20.83 8.62
N GLU A 67 12.22 -21.76 8.65
CA GLU A 67 13.27 -21.81 9.68
C GLU A 67 14.38 -20.77 9.47
N SER A 68 14.48 -20.19 8.28
CA SER A 68 15.54 -19.27 7.89
C SER A 68 15.00 -18.13 7.02
N PRO A 69 15.62 -16.94 7.08
CA PRO A 69 15.24 -15.81 6.22
C PRO A 69 15.60 -16.07 4.76
N ALA A 70 14.99 -15.31 3.85
CA ALA A 70 15.33 -15.40 2.43
C ALA A 70 16.78 -14.96 2.15
N VAL A 71 17.46 -15.66 1.24
CA VAL A 71 18.82 -15.32 0.82
C VAL A 71 18.76 -14.45 -0.43
N ARG A 72 19.39 -13.27 -0.38
CA ARG A 72 19.38 -12.31 -1.50
C ARG A 72 20.70 -12.32 -2.28
N ALA A 73 20.62 -12.52 -3.59
CA ALA A 73 21.70 -12.21 -4.53
C ALA A 73 21.38 -10.89 -5.27
N SER A 74 22.26 -9.90 -5.15
CA SER A 74 22.04 -8.57 -5.72
C SER A 74 22.96 -8.28 -6.91
N SER A 75 22.40 -7.65 -7.93
CA SER A 75 23.11 -7.19 -9.13
C SER A 75 22.46 -5.91 -9.67
N LEU A 76 22.99 -5.40 -10.78
CA LEU A 76 22.51 -4.20 -11.44
C LEU A 76 22.20 -4.51 -12.91
N VAL A 77 21.10 -3.96 -13.43
CA VAL A 77 20.64 -4.15 -14.81
C VAL A 77 20.42 -2.79 -15.47
N SER A 78 20.83 -2.65 -16.73
CA SER A 78 20.61 -1.41 -17.49
C SER A 78 19.16 -1.26 -17.92
N GLY A 79 18.72 -0.03 -18.16
CA GLY A 79 17.36 0.26 -18.66
C GLY A 79 17.08 -0.27 -20.06
N ALA A 80 18.12 -0.57 -20.84
CA ALA A 80 17.98 -1.32 -22.08
C ALA A 80 17.61 -2.78 -21.81
N ARG A 81 18.34 -3.47 -20.92
CA ARG A 81 18.06 -4.86 -20.52
C ARG A 81 16.73 -5.01 -19.76
N LEU A 82 16.30 -4.00 -18.99
CA LEU A 82 14.99 -4.01 -18.32
C LEU A 82 13.80 -4.21 -19.29
N ARG A 83 13.98 -3.85 -20.57
CA ARG A 83 12.94 -3.94 -21.61
C ARG A 83 12.89 -5.31 -22.27
N ASP A 84 13.86 -6.17 -21.97
CA ASP A 84 14.00 -7.51 -22.53
C ASP A 84 13.97 -8.53 -21.39
N PRO A 85 12.81 -9.15 -21.11
CA PRO A 85 12.67 -10.12 -20.03
C PRO A 85 13.58 -11.35 -20.14
N ALA A 86 14.02 -11.70 -21.35
CA ALA A 86 14.96 -12.81 -21.56
C ALA A 86 16.38 -12.45 -21.09
N ALA A 87 16.71 -11.16 -21.02
CA ALA A 87 17.99 -10.68 -20.54
C ALA A 87 18.03 -10.46 -19.02
N LEU A 88 16.98 -10.80 -18.28
CA LEU A 88 16.90 -10.66 -16.82
C LEU A 88 17.42 -11.93 -16.11
N PRO A 89 17.91 -11.82 -14.86
CA PRO A 89 18.34 -12.99 -14.10
C PRO A 89 17.22 -14.03 -13.95
N GLU A 90 17.62 -15.29 -14.00
CA GLU A 90 16.71 -16.42 -13.83
C GLU A 90 16.15 -16.49 -12.41
N ALA A 91 14.84 -16.72 -12.33
CA ALA A 91 14.07 -17.00 -11.12
C ALA A 91 12.78 -17.73 -11.54
N ASP A 92 12.18 -18.47 -10.61
CA ASP A 92 10.92 -19.18 -10.84
C ASP A 92 9.76 -18.20 -11.06
N ILE A 93 9.80 -17.06 -10.35
CA ILE A 93 8.92 -15.91 -10.57
C ILE A 93 9.77 -14.68 -10.81
N ARG A 94 9.58 -14.03 -11.96
CA ARG A 94 10.22 -12.76 -12.30
C ARG A 94 9.24 -11.62 -12.13
N ILE A 95 9.67 -10.56 -11.44
CA ILE A 95 8.91 -9.34 -11.26
C ILE A 95 9.71 -8.15 -11.78
N VAL A 96 9.13 -7.42 -12.70
CA VAL A 96 9.73 -6.21 -13.27
C VAL A 96 8.97 -4.97 -12.85
N GLY A 97 9.58 -4.13 -12.01
CA GLY A 97 9.02 -2.83 -11.64
C GLY A 97 9.36 -1.77 -12.68
N THR A 98 8.36 -1.24 -13.38
CA THR A 98 8.55 -0.26 -14.47
C THR A 98 7.31 0.62 -14.68
N SER A 99 7.26 1.39 -15.77
CA SER A 99 6.07 2.17 -16.13
C SER A 99 4.96 1.30 -16.72
N ALA A 100 3.72 1.77 -16.65
CA ALA A 100 2.56 1.09 -17.20
C ALA A 100 2.70 0.82 -18.71
N SER A 101 3.25 1.77 -19.46
CA SER A 101 3.46 1.60 -20.90
C SER A 101 4.51 0.54 -21.23
N LEU A 102 5.52 0.32 -20.39
CA LEU A 102 6.49 -0.75 -20.61
C LEU A 102 5.93 -2.10 -20.16
N ALA A 103 5.34 -2.18 -18.97
CA ALA A 103 4.79 -3.43 -18.44
C ALA A 103 3.73 -4.04 -19.36
N ARG A 104 2.83 -3.23 -19.94
CA ARG A 104 1.79 -3.69 -20.87
C ARG A 104 2.31 -4.20 -22.21
N ARG A 105 3.57 -3.91 -22.56
CA ARG A 105 4.23 -4.40 -23.78
C ARG A 105 5.07 -5.65 -23.54
N MET A 106 5.22 -6.07 -22.28
CA MET A 106 5.94 -7.30 -21.97
C MET A 106 5.13 -8.54 -22.40
N PRO A 107 5.79 -9.69 -22.57
CA PRO A 107 5.14 -10.95 -22.92
C PRO A 107 3.98 -11.27 -21.99
N LYS A 108 2.92 -11.90 -22.52
CA LYS A 108 1.66 -12.13 -21.79
C LYS A 108 1.57 -13.54 -21.19
N GLU A 109 2.40 -14.45 -21.66
CA GLU A 109 2.46 -15.85 -21.26
C GLU A 109 2.76 -15.98 -19.77
N ALA A 110 1.89 -16.70 -19.05
CA ALA A 110 1.96 -16.95 -17.61
C ALA A 110 2.29 -15.67 -16.80
N SER A 111 1.68 -14.54 -17.16
CA SER A 111 2.03 -13.24 -16.61
C SER A 111 0.83 -12.36 -16.24
N LEU A 112 1.08 -11.41 -15.34
CA LEU A 112 0.14 -10.38 -14.92
C LEU A 112 0.80 -9.00 -14.96
N VAL A 113 0.03 -7.98 -15.35
CA VAL A 113 0.38 -6.58 -15.12
C VAL A 113 -0.32 -6.13 -13.85
N ILE A 114 0.44 -5.71 -12.85
CA ILE A 114 -0.02 -5.43 -11.50
C ILE A 114 0.29 -3.96 -11.15
N PRO A 115 -0.62 -3.19 -10.54
CA PRO A 115 -0.27 -1.86 -10.01
C PRO A 115 0.77 -1.97 -8.90
N MET A 116 1.81 -1.14 -8.92
CA MET A 116 2.84 -1.21 -7.86
C MET A 116 2.24 -0.86 -6.48
N ARG A 117 1.28 0.06 -6.45
CA ARG A 117 0.51 0.43 -5.26
C ARG A 117 -0.89 0.86 -5.69
N VAL A 118 -1.84 0.75 -4.76
CA VAL A 118 -3.19 1.30 -4.89
C VAL A 118 -3.54 2.12 -3.66
N HIS A 119 -4.28 3.21 -3.83
CA HIS A 119 -4.76 4.05 -2.72
C HIS A 119 -6.19 3.68 -2.34
N PHE A 120 -6.55 4.01 -1.11
CA PHE A 120 -7.92 3.88 -0.59
C PHE A 120 -8.42 5.27 -0.24
N VAL A 121 -9.49 5.70 -0.90
CA VAL A 121 -10.05 7.04 -0.73
C VAL A 121 -11.51 7.00 -0.36
N ILE A 122 -11.96 8.01 0.39
CA ILE A 122 -13.38 8.30 0.60
C ILE A 122 -13.66 9.62 -0.10
N ASP A 123 -14.66 9.63 -0.96
CA ASP A 123 -15.19 10.86 -1.53
C ASP A 123 -16.40 11.29 -0.71
N PHE A 124 -16.44 12.57 -0.35
CA PHE A 124 -17.49 13.19 0.43
C PHE A 124 -18.39 14.00 -0.51
N ASP A 125 -19.70 13.81 -0.37
CA ASP A 125 -20.71 14.52 -1.16
C ASP A 125 -21.22 15.78 -0.44
N GLY A 126 -20.80 15.99 0.82
CA GLY A 126 -21.16 17.15 1.62
C GLY A 126 -22.36 16.93 2.54
N ASP A 127 -22.86 15.70 2.67
CA ASP A 127 -23.85 15.30 3.70
C ASP A 127 -23.19 14.44 4.80
N PRO A 128 -22.84 15.01 5.96
CA PRO A 128 -22.20 14.28 7.06
C PRO A 128 -22.98 13.06 7.58
N GLU A 129 -24.32 13.05 7.47
CA GLU A 129 -25.15 11.93 7.92
C GLU A 129 -25.19 10.79 6.89
N SER A 130 -25.13 11.11 5.59
CA SER A 130 -24.92 10.11 4.54
C SER A 130 -23.55 9.43 4.74
N GLU A 131 -22.54 10.21 5.08
CA GLU A 131 -21.13 9.80 5.15
C GLU A 131 -20.85 8.88 6.34
N ARG A 132 -21.55 9.05 7.47
CA ARG A 132 -21.50 8.08 8.57
C ARG A 132 -22.16 6.76 8.21
N ARG A 133 -23.19 6.75 7.35
CA ARG A 133 -23.88 5.50 6.93
C ARG A 133 -23.02 4.65 6.01
N ILE A 134 -22.05 5.27 5.35
CA ILE A 134 -21.09 4.61 4.47
C ILE A 134 -20.30 3.55 5.26
N ILE A 135 -19.92 3.79 6.53
CA ILE A 135 -19.24 2.80 7.38
C ILE A 135 -20.18 1.64 7.78
N SER A 136 -19.69 0.40 7.77
CA SER A 136 -20.51 -0.78 8.11
C SER A 136 -21.16 -0.65 9.50
N ARG A 137 -22.38 -1.17 9.65
CA ARG A 137 -23.14 -1.12 10.92
C ARG A 137 -22.35 -1.72 12.09
N ARG A 138 -21.65 -2.83 11.86
CA ARG A 138 -20.81 -3.49 12.87
C ARG A 138 -19.67 -2.59 13.33
N GLU A 139 -18.94 -2.03 12.38
CA GLU A 139 -17.79 -1.16 12.65
C GLU A 139 -18.23 0.12 13.39
N ARG A 140 -19.36 0.73 12.98
CA ARG A 140 -19.98 1.85 13.72
C ARG A 140 -20.38 1.48 15.14
N SER A 141 -21.01 0.32 15.32
CA SER A 141 -21.46 -0.11 16.66
C SER A 141 -20.27 -0.33 17.60
N GLN A 142 -19.17 -0.89 17.09
CA GLN A 142 -17.94 -1.06 17.86
C GLN A 142 -17.32 0.29 18.23
N PHE A 143 -17.21 1.21 17.28
CA PHE A 143 -16.74 2.57 17.53
C PHE A 143 -17.60 3.30 18.57
N ASN A 144 -18.92 3.31 18.45
CA ASN A 144 -19.82 4.00 19.37
C ASN A 144 -19.75 3.43 20.81
N SER A 145 -19.60 2.12 20.95
CA SER A 145 -19.38 1.51 22.27
C SER A 145 -18.01 1.87 22.85
N GLY A 146 -16.97 1.89 22.02
CA GLY A 146 -15.64 2.36 22.41
C GLY A 146 -15.64 3.83 22.84
N MET A 147 -16.30 4.70 22.07
CA MET A 147 -16.44 6.12 22.35
C MET A 147 -17.07 6.39 23.72
N ARG A 148 -18.14 5.67 24.07
CA ARG A 148 -18.79 5.78 25.40
C ARG A 148 -17.89 5.29 26.55
N ARG A 149 -17.11 4.23 26.32
CA ARG A 149 -16.25 3.63 27.34
C ARG A 149 -14.96 4.40 27.58
N HIS A 150 -14.36 4.92 26.51
CA HIS A 150 -13.01 5.47 26.51
C HIS A 150 -12.97 6.99 26.39
N GLN A 151 -14.13 7.64 26.18
CA GLN A 151 -14.28 9.09 26.11
C GLN A 151 -13.22 9.71 25.19
N TRP A 152 -13.11 9.19 23.97
CA TRP A 152 -12.10 9.67 23.05
C TRP A 152 -12.36 11.14 22.68
N GLY A 153 -11.32 11.97 22.75
CA GLY A 153 -11.35 13.34 22.23
C GLY A 153 -10.56 13.44 20.94
N TRP A 154 -11.01 14.32 20.04
CA TRP A 154 -10.38 14.54 18.75
C TRP A 154 -10.33 16.03 18.43
N GLU A 155 -9.12 16.53 18.21
CA GLU A 155 -8.92 17.95 17.92
C GLU A 155 -7.77 18.18 16.95
N VAL A 156 -7.87 19.27 16.19
CA VAL A 156 -6.77 19.76 15.35
C VAL A 156 -5.90 20.68 16.19
N THR A 157 -4.59 20.53 16.07
CA THR A 157 -3.62 21.38 16.77
C THR A 157 -2.51 21.83 15.83
N SER A 158 -1.97 23.01 16.09
CA SER A 158 -0.79 23.59 15.42
C SER A 158 0.37 23.77 16.39
N GLU A 159 0.33 23.13 17.56
CA GLU A 159 1.36 23.22 18.59
C GLU A 159 2.63 22.45 18.17
N PRO A 160 3.79 23.11 18.03
CA PRO A 160 5.04 22.43 17.66
C PRO A 160 5.49 21.39 18.70
N ASP A 161 5.23 21.62 19.98
CA ASP A 161 5.59 20.67 21.04
C ASP A 161 4.80 19.38 20.90
N TRP A 162 3.51 19.47 20.55
CA TRP A 162 2.73 18.28 20.25
C TRP A 162 3.24 17.56 19.00
N PHE A 163 3.71 18.27 17.96
CA PHE A 163 4.36 17.60 16.84
C PHE A 163 5.56 16.76 17.29
N ASN A 164 6.41 17.31 18.18
CA ASN A 164 7.59 16.60 18.67
C ASN A 164 7.19 15.32 19.40
N THR A 165 6.30 15.42 20.39
CA THR A 165 5.75 14.27 21.13
C THR A 165 5.05 13.27 20.22
N PHE A 166 4.25 13.75 19.26
CA PHE A 166 3.59 12.87 18.30
C PHE A 166 4.59 12.10 17.45
N TYR A 167 5.61 12.77 16.92
CA TYR A 167 6.56 12.15 16.02
C TYR A 167 7.45 11.13 16.75
N ASP A 168 8.03 11.52 17.89
CA ASP A 168 9.02 10.73 18.62
C ASP A 168 8.38 9.66 19.50
N ASP A 169 7.26 9.96 20.18
CA ASP A 169 6.68 9.05 21.18
C ASP A 169 5.49 8.25 20.65
N HIS A 170 4.89 8.65 19.52
CA HIS A 170 3.70 7.98 18.98
C HIS A 170 3.95 7.36 17.61
N TYR A 171 4.27 8.16 16.60
CA TYR A 171 4.40 7.72 15.22
C TYR A 171 5.56 6.75 15.03
N ARG A 172 6.80 7.15 15.37
CA ARG A 172 7.98 6.29 15.18
C ARG A 172 7.87 4.97 15.94
N PRO A 173 7.51 4.93 17.24
CA PRO A 173 7.34 3.67 17.96
C PRO A 173 6.24 2.79 17.35
N THR A 174 5.16 3.38 16.85
CA THR A 174 4.10 2.63 16.15
C THR A 174 4.62 1.97 14.88
N MET A 175 5.43 2.67 14.08
CA MET A 175 6.01 2.12 12.85
C MET A 175 7.04 1.04 13.15
N PHE A 176 7.91 1.26 14.12
CA PHE A 176 8.92 0.30 14.54
C PHE A 176 8.29 -1.00 15.06
N ARG A 177 7.24 -0.93 15.90
CA ARG A 177 6.57 -2.15 16.38
C ARG A 177 5.89 -2.95 15.27
N ARG A 178 5.41 -2.29 14.22
CA ARG A 178 4.71 -2.95 13.11
C ARG A 178 5.64 -3.55 12.07
N HIS A 179 6.78 -2.90 11.85
CA HIS A 179 7.64 -3.17 10.70
C HIS A 179 9.09 -3.47 11.09
N GLY A 180 9.43 -3.38 12.37
CA GLY A 180 10.79 -3.55 12.88
C GLY A 180 11.77 -2.63 12.17
N THR A 181 12.92 -3.19 11.79
CA THR A 181 13.96 -2.51 11.01
C THR A 181 13.55 -2.22 9.56
N ARG A 182 12.42 -2.76 9.09
CA ARG A 182 11.85 -2.52 7.76
C ARG A 182 10.88 -1.33 7.76
N GLU A 183 10.83 -0.54 8.85
CA GLU A 183 9.96 0.62 8.91
C GLU A 183 10.23 1.63 7.79
N ARG A 184 9.15 2.14 7.19
CA ARG A 184 9.20 3.14 6.13
C ARG A 184 8.61 4.43 6.68
N THR A 185 9.48 5.28 7.23
CA THR A 185 9.08 6.52 7.88
C THR A 185 9.49 7.74 7.05
N GLU A 186 8.63 8.77 7.03
CA GLU A 186 9.06 10.08 6.55
C GLU A 186 9.99 10.68 7.60
N GLY A 187 11.18 11.11 7.19
CA GLY A 187 12.15 11.70 8.11
C GLY A 187 11.61 12.94 8.81
N ARG A 188 11.99 13.12 10.08
CA ARG A 188 11.44 14.15 10.99
C ARG A 188 11.36 15.53 10.36
N ASN A 189 12.46 15.99 9.75
CA ASN A 189 12.49 17.32 9.15
C ASN A 189 11.52 17.46 7.98
N ALA A 190 11.38 16.43 7.13
CA ALA A 190 10.41 16.43 6.05
C ALA A 190 8.97 16.39 6.59
N ALA A 191 8.72 15.60 7.64
CA ALA A 191 7.44 15.60 8.33
C ALA A 191 7.11 16.98 8.92
N TYR A 192 8.07 17.66 9.53
CA TYR A 192 7.85 18.99 10.09
C TYR A 192 7.58 20.03 9.00
N GLU A 193 8.52 20.20 8.07
CA GLU A 193 8.46 21.28 7.08
C GLU A 193 7.40 21.05 6.00
N CYS A 194 7.21 19.80 5.56
CA CYS A 194 6.35 19.49 4.41
C CYS A 194 4.97 18.97 4.79
N LEU A 195 4.76 18.48 6.03
CA LEU A 195 3.46 17.98 6.48
C LEU A 195 2.86 18.83 7.60
N PHE A 196 3.59 19.06 8.69
CA PHE A 196 3.06 19.77 9.85
C PHE A 196 2.75 21.24 9.53
N ARG A 197 3.73 21.98 8.99
CA ARG A 197 3.57 23.42 8.72
C ARG A 197 2.49 23.77 7.69
N THR A 198 2.13 22.83 6.82
CA THR A 198 1.18 23.07 5.72
C THR A 198 -0.05 22.16 5.76
N GLY A 199 -0.13 21.28 6.75
CA GLY A 199 -1.14 20.23 6.85
C GLY A 199 -2.03 20.37 8.07
N LYS A 200 -2.50 19.23 8.57
CA LYS A 200 -3.34 19.12 9.76
C LYS A 200 -2.78 18.05 10.68
N LEU A 201 -2.39 18.46 11.90
CA LEU A 201 -2.02 17.54 12.97
C LEU A 201 -3.22 17.38 13.90
N PHE A 202 -3.56 16.13 14.16
CA PHE A 202 -4.65 15.74 15.03
C PHE A 202 -4.14 15.09 16.30
N ARG A 203 -4.76 15.44 17.43
CA ARG A 203 -4.51 14.84 18.74
C ARG A 203 -5.70 13.96 19.12
N LEU A 204 -5.42 12.69 19.39
CA LEU A 204 -6.35 11.76 20.01
C LEU A 204 -6.11 11.75 21.51
N THR A 205 -7.16 12.03 22.27
CA THR A 205 -7.15 11.81 23.71
C THR A 205 -8.03 10.63 24.10
N GLN A 206 -7.72 10.00 25.23
CA GLN A 206 -8.54 8.98 25.86
C GLN A 206 -8.65 9.34 27.34
N ASN A 207 -9.87 9.53 27.85
CA ASN A 207 -10.12 10.03 29.21
C ASN A 207 -9.29 11.30 29.52
N GLY A 208 -9.25 12.25 28.59
CA GLY A 208 -8.53 13.52 28.71
C GLY A 208 -7.00 13.46 28.53
N LYS A 209 -6.40 12.27 28.39
CA LYS A 209 -4.95 12.12 28.18
C LYS A 209 -4.61 11.89 26.71
N PRO A 210 -3.59 12.55 26.13
CA PRO A 210 -3.13 12.25 24.78
C PRO A 210 -2.65 10.79 24.67
N VAL A 211 -3.13 10.06 23.66
CA VAL A 211 -2.76 8.65 23.43
C VAL A 211 -2.40 8.35 21.99
N GLY A 212 -2.50 9.33 21.09
CA GLY A 212 -2.32 9.11 19.65
C GLY A 212 -2.56 10.35 18.82
N GLY A 213 -2.41 10.19 17.52
CA GLY A 213 -2.67 11.26 16.57
C GLY A 213 -2.49 10.85 15.12
N ALA A 214 -2.78 11.80 14.25
CA ALA A 214 -2.56 11.68 12.82
C ALA A 214 -1.98 12.96 12.27
N LEU A 215 -0.99 12.87 11.39
CA LEU A 215 -0.51 14.00 10.61
C LEU A 215 -0.92 13.80 9.16
N CYS A 216 -1.70 14.76 8.66
CA CYS A 216 -2.24 14.74 7.31
C CYS A 216 -1.62 15.86 6.46
N HIS A 217 -1.35 15.56 5.19
CA HIS A 217 -1.15 16.59 4.18
C HIS A 217 -2.51 17.18 3.81
N TRP A 218 -2.57 18.51 3.65
CA TRP A 218 -3.77 19.23 3.26
C TRP A 218 -3.56 19.96 1.94
N ALA A 219 -4.38 19.63 0.94
CA ALA A 219 -4.39 20.28 -0.35
C ALA A 219 -5.67 21.15 -0.48
N PRO A 220 -5.63 22.41 -0.03
CA PRO A 220 -6.85 23.23 0.14
C PRO A 220 -7.61 23.50 -1.16
N ARG A 221 -6.90 23.68 -2.28
CA ARG A 221 -7.54 23.96 -3.58
C ARG A 221 -8.37 22.79 -4.09
N GLN A 222 -7.89 21.57 -3.86
CA GLN A 222 -8.56 20.33 -4.24
C GLN A 222 -9.49 19.82 -3.15
N LYS A 223 -9.42 20.42 -1.95
CA LYS A 223 -10.08 19.95 -0.73
C LYS A 223 -9.76 18.48 -0.43
N VAL A 224 -8.50 18.09 -0.60
CA VAL A 224 -8.03 16.72 -0.37
C VAL A 224 -7.24 16.68 0.94
N LEU A 225 -7.65 15.81 1.86
CA LEU A 225 -6.92 15.49 3.06
C LEU A 225 -6.26 14.12 2.87
N THR A 226 -4.96 14.04 3.07
CA THR A 226 -4.22 12.79 2.88
C THR A 226 -3.56 12.38 4.17
N LEU A 227 -3.93 11.22 4.72
CA LEU A 227 -3.32 10.67 5.93
C LEU A 227 -1.88 10.24 5.63
N ARG A 228 -0.90 10.84 6.31
CA ARG A 228 0.52 10.59 6.04
C ARG A 228 1.21 9.84 7.17
N LEU A 229 1.00 10.28 8.40
CA LEU A 229 1.56 9.65 9.59
C LEU A 229 0.42 9.35 10.57
N LEU A 230 0.53 8.22 11.24
CA LEU A 230 -0.46 7.73 12.18
C LEU A 230 0.25 6.97 13.30
N GLY A 231 -0.05 7.30 14.55
CA GLY A 231 0.63 6.70 15.70
C GLY A 231 -0.20 6.75 16.97
N VAL A 232 0.09 5.81 17.87
CA VAL A 232 -0.41 5.76 19.24
C VAL A 232 0.77 5.71 20.22
N GLU A 233 0.53 6.12 21.46
CA GLU A 233 1.56 6.28 22.49
C GLU A 233 2.40 5.00 22.62
N GLY A 234 3.71 5.15 22.44
CA GLY A 234 4.70 4.09 22.47
C GLY A 234 4.49 2.97 21.45
N GLY A 235 3.51 3.07 20.54
CA GLY A 235 3.02 1.95 19.73
C GLY A 235 2.33 0.84 20.54
N ALA A 236 1.91 1.12 21.78
CA ALA A 236 1.51 0.08 22.73
C ALA A 236 0.26 -0.71 22.33
N GLU A 237 0.30 -2.04 22.53
CA GLU A 237 -0.78 -2.99 22.19
C GLU A 237 -2.11 -2.63 22.86
N ARG A 238 -2.06 -2.11 24.09
CA ARG A 238 -3.24 -1.58 24.81
C ARG A 238 -4.10 -0.60 23.99
N HIS A 239 -3.51 0.17 23.07
CA HIS A 239 -4.23 1.13 22.21
C HIS A 239 -4.87 0.47 20.98
N TYR A 240 -4.44 -0.75 20.64
CA TYR A 240 -5.10 -1.59 19.64
C TYR A 240 -6.28 -2.33 20.28
N GLU A 241 -6.07 -2.88 21.47
CA GLU A 241 -7.08 -3.57 22.27
C GLU A 241 -8.23 -2.63 22.68
N SER A 242 -7.90 -1.40 23.13
CA SER A 242 -8.93 -0.40 23.44
C SER A 242 -9.67 0.09 22.19
N GLY A 243 -9.10 -0.10 21.01
CA GLY A 243 -9.62 0.42 19.75
C GLY A 243 -9.19 1.85 19.44
N ALA A 244 -8.35 2.49 20.27
CA ALA A 244 -7.88 3.86 20.05
C ALA A 244 -7.20 4.03 18.68
N PHE A 245 -6.36 3.08 18.25
CA PHE A 245 -5.75 3.13 16.92
C PHE A 245 -6.80 3.15 15.79
N LYS A 246 -7.88 2.38 15.96
CA LYS A 246 -8.99 2.29 14.99
C LYS A 246 -9.85 3.55 15.04
N ALA A 247 -10.07 4.11 16.22
CA ALA A 247 -10.84 5.33 16.44
C ALA A 247 -10.31 6.50 15.60
N ILE A 248 -9.00 6.59 15.38
CA ILE A 248 -8.40 7.64 14.54
C ILE A 248 -9.01 7.67 13.13
N TYR A 249 -9.29 6.51 12.52
CA TYR A 249 -9.91 6.47 11.19
C TYR A 249 -11.34 7.03 11.22
N HIS A 250 -12.16 6.59 12.18
CA HIS A 250 -13.53 7.07 12.34
C HIS A 250 -13.59 8.58 12.62
N LEU A 251 -12.75 9.05 13.52
CA LEU A 251 -12.68 10.45 13.90
C LEU A 251 -12.16 11.32 12.77
N LEU A 252 -11.19 10.83 11.98
CA LEU A 252 -10.69 11.54 10.80
C LEU A 252 -11.74 11.61 9.69
N ILE A 253 -12.52 10.54 9.48
CA ILE A 253 -13.64 10.53 8.54
C ILE A 253 -14.70 11.56 8.97
N GLY A 254 -15.12 11.54 10.24
CA GLY A 254 -16.10 12.49 10.77
C GLY A 254 -15.61 13.93 10.70
N TRP A 255 -14.34 14.19 11.04
CA TRP A 255 -13.77 15.52 10.89
C TRP A 255 -13.75 15.97 9.43
N ALA A 256 -13.36 15.10 8.50
CA ALA A 256 -13.28 15.43 7.08
C ALA A 256 -14.67 15.81 6.51
N ALA A 257 -15.68 15.00 6.82
CA ALA A 257 -17.09 15.26 6.54
C ALA A 257 -17.53 16.65 7.02
N GLU A 258 -17.30 16.95 8.30
CA GLU A 258 -17.75 18.20 8.95
C GLU A 258 -16.97 19.44 8.48
N ASN A 259 -15.78 19.28 7.90
CA ASN A 259 -14.88 20.38 7.54
C ASN A 259 -14.75 20.60 6.03
N GLY A 260 -15.71 20.10 5.25
CA GLY A 260 -15.80 20.36 3.81
C GLY A 260 -14.62 19.79 3.01
N VAL A 261 -14.01 18.71 3.51
CA VAL A 261 -13.07 17.90 2.73
C VAL A 261 -13.85 17.21 1.62
N LYS A 262 -13.35 17.27 0.38
CA LYS A 262 -13.97 16.57 -0.76
C LYS A 262 -13.51 15.12 -0.84
N CYS A 263 -12.26 14.85 -0.46
CA CYS A 263 -11.69 13.51 -0.52
C CYS A 263 -10.70 13.28 0.62
N LEU A 264 -10.87 12.17 1.34
CA LEU A 264 -9.91 11.67 2.32
C LEU A 264 -9.14 10.49 1.73
N ASP A 265 -7.84 10.66 1.53
CA ASP A 265 -6.93 9.63 1.01
C ASP A 265 -6.14 8.97 2.16
N PHE A 266 -6.39 7.68 2.39
CA PHE A 266 -5.66 6.88 3.39
C PHE A 266 -4.30 6.36 2.91
N GLN A 267 -3.80 6.86 1.77
CA GLN A 267 -2.55 6.48 1.13
C GLN A 267 -2.50 5.03 0.63
N GLY A 268 -1.41 4.72 -0.06
CA GLY A 268 -1.23 3.46 -0.76
C GLY A 268 -1.01 2.25 0.13
N THR A 269 -1.39 1.09 -0.38
CA THR A 269 -0.91 -0.24 0.05
C THR A 269 -0.44 -1.00 -1.20
N GLU A 270 0.33 -2.05 -0.99
CA GLU A 270 0.73 -2.95 -2.08
C GLU A 270 -0.48 -3.76 -2.57
N PRO A 271 -0.48 -4.21 -3.83
CA PRO A 271 -1.68 -4.71 -4.53
C PRO A 271 -2.12 -6.11 -4.09
N PHE A 272 -1.60 -6.64 -2.99
CA PHE A 272 -1.87 -7.99 -2.53
C PHE A 272 -3.05 -8.00 -1.56
N LEU A 273 -4.07 -8.81 -1.84
CA LEU A 273 -5.27 -8.89 -1.02
C LEU A 273 -5.01 -9.52 0.35
N SER A 274 -3.95 -10.32 0.47
CA SER A 274 -3.49 -10.90 1.74
C SER A 274 -2.86 -9.88 2.70
N LYS A 275 -2.58 -8.65 2.26
CA LYS A 275 -2.10 -7.58 3.15
C LYS A 275 -3.18 -7.17 4.15
N GLY A 276 -2.85 -7.23 5.44
CA GLY A 276 -3.72 -6.75 6.51
C GLY A 276 -4.14 -5.27 6.34
N THR A 277 -3.25 -4.41 5.82
CA THR A 277 -3.57 -3.01 5.52
C THR A 277 -4.63 -2.85 4.43
N PHE A 278 -4.61 -3.69 3.40
CA PHE A 278 -5.65 -3.73 2.37
C PHE A 278 -6.99 -4.14 2.99
N GLN A 279 -6.99 -5.27 3.71
CA GLN A 279 -8.18 -5.83 4.37
C GLN A 279 -8.76 -4.90 5.45
N TRP A 280 -7.92 -4.05 6.05
CA TRP A 280 -8.31 -3.04 7.00
C TRP A 280 -8.97 -1.84 6.32
N LYS A 281 -8.26 -1.21 5.37
CA LYS A 281 -8.71 0.04 4.72
C LYS A 281 -10.03 -0.11 3.97
N ARG A 282 -10.29 -1.28 3.36
CA ARG A 282 -11.55 -1.55 2.66
C ARG A 282 -12.80 -1.50 3.55
N ARG A 283 -12.65 -1.63 4.88
CA ARG A 283 -13.78 -1.66 5.84
C ARG A 283 -14.35 -0.27 6.13
N PHE A 284 -13.62 0.78 5.76
CA PHE A 284 -14.03 2.17 5.91
C PHE A 284 -14.77 2.68 4.67
N SER A 285 -15.31 1.77 3.86
CA SER A 285 -16.09 2.05 2.65
C SER A 285 -15.42 3.05 1.72
N THR A 286 -14.13 2.84 1.64
CA THR A 286 -13.22 3.44 0.70
C THR A 286 -13.50 2.90 -0.69
N ARG A 287 -13.08 3.62 -1.73
CA ARG A 287 -12.83 3.05 -3.05
C ARG A 287 -11.34 2.92 -3.29
N VAL A 288 -10.97 1.94 -4.10
CA VAL A 288 -9.61 1.71 -4.55
C VAL A 288 -9.34 2.55 -5.77
N ILE A 289 -8.20 3.24 -5.81
CA ILE A 289 -7.77 4.05 -6.95
C ILE A 289 -6.30 3.82 -7.26
N MET A 290 -5.90 4.13 -8.49
CA MET A 290 -4.49 4.35 -8.80
C MET A 290 -3.97 5.56 -8.02
N PRO A 291 -2.75 5.50 -7.46
CA PRO A 291 -2.19 6.61 -6.68
C PRO A 291 -2.21 7.93 -7.47
N PRO A 292 -2.69 9.05 -6.89
CA PRO A 292 -2.76 10.35 -7.55
C PRO A 292 -1.39 11.07 -7.53
N ASN A 293 -0.30 10.32 -7.67
CA ASN A 293 1.08 10.79 -7.67
C ASN A 293 1.91 9.93 -8.63
N HIS A 294 3.23 10.02 -8.58
CA HIS A 294 4.09 9.27 -9.49
C HIS A 294 4.00 7.74 -9.40
N PHE A 295 3.33 7.16 -8.40
CA PHE A 295 3.04 5.73 -8.37
C PHE A 295 1.88 5.33 -9.28
N GLY A 296 1.04 6.29 -9.71
CA GLY A 296 -0.11 6.05 -10.60
C GLY A 296 0.27 5.39 -11.92
N ASP A 297 1.47 5.67 -12.42
CA ASP A 297 1.99 5.09 -13.67
C ASP A 297 2.98 3.94 -13.44
N LYS A 298 3.23 3.52 -12.19
CA LYS A 298 4.15 2.41 -11.88
C LYS A 298 3.42 1.08 -11.89
N ARG A 299 3.99 0.09 -12.58
CA ARG A 299 3.51 -1.29 -12.66
C ARG A 299 4.58 -2.28 -12.28
N LEU A 300 4.12 -3.45 -11.93
CA LEU A 300 4.87 -4.68 -11.82
C LEU A 300 4.40 -5.56 -12.98
N TRP A 301 5.32 -6.05 -13.79
CA TRP A 301 5.04 -7.20 -14.64
C TRP A 301 5.54 -8.44 -13.91
N LEU A 302 4.62 -9.31 -13.50
CA LEU A 302 4.92 -10.57 -12.83
C LEU A 302 4.78 -11.68 -13.85
N GLN A 303 5.84 -12.46 -14.06
CA GLN A 303 5.82 -13.65 -14.91
C GLN A 303 6.25 -14.86 -14.12
N VAL A 304 5.49 -15.94 -14.26
CA VAL A 304 5.88 -17.27 -13.80
C VAL A 304 6.72 -17.92 -14.89
N CYS A 305 7.88 -18.42 -14.50
CA CYS A 305 8.88 -18.96 -15.42
C CYS A 305 9.07 -20.47 -15.24
N GLN A 306 8.60 -21.04 -14.14
CA GLN A 306 8.67 -22.45 -13.82
C GLN A 306 7.36 -22.88 -13.17
N ASP A 307 6.78 -23.98 -13.63
CA ASP A 307 5.63 -24.60 -12.98
C ASP A 307 6.11 -25.62 -11.95
N THR A 308 6.10 -25.22 -10.68
CA THR A 308 6.47 -26.10 -9.56
C THR A 308 5.41 -26.03 -8.46
N PRO A 309 5.30 -27.07 -7.60
CA PRO A 309 4.38 -27.03 -6.47
C PRO A 309 4.56 -25.78 -5.58
N ALA A 310 5.80 -25.36 -5.33
CA ALA A 310 6.10 -24.18 -4.52
C ALA A 310 5.64 -22.86 -5.17
N VAL A 311 5.73 -22.74 -6.50
CA VAL A 311 5.19 -21.60 -7.25
C VAL A 311 3.67 -21.58 -7.15
N ARG A 312 3.01 -22.71 -7.36
CA ARG A 312 1.55 -22.84 -7.26
C ARG A 312 1.04 -22.48 -5.87
N ASP A 313 1.67 -23.01 -4.82
CA ASP A 313 1.36 -22.69 -3.42
C ASP A 313 1.50 -21.18 -3.17
N TYR A 314 2.57 -20.56 -3.69
CA TYR A 314 2.81 -19.12 -3.54
C TYR A 314 1.71 -18.29 -4.23
N LEU A 315 1.32 -18.62 -5.45
CA LEU A 315 0.29 -17.88 -6.20
C LEU A 315 -1.07 -17.94 -5.49
N VAL A 316 -1.49 -19.13 -5.06
CA VAL A 316 -2.77 -19.32 -4.34
C VAL A 316 -2.76 -18.59 -3.01
N ALA A 317 -1.65 -18.61 -2.28
CA ALA A 317 -1.53 -17.93 -0.99
C ALA A 317 -1.51 -16.40 -1.08
N ASN A 318 -1.31 -15.83 -2.28
CA ASN A 318 -1.13 -14.39 -2.49
C ASN A 318 -2.02 -13.84 -3.61
N PRO A 319 -3.36 -13.90 -3.45
CA PRO A 319 -4.26 -13.26 -4.41
C PRO A 319 -3.96 -11.76 -4.49
N THR A 320 -4.01 -11.22 -5.71
CA THR A 320 -3.49 -9.89 -6.04
C THR A 320 -4.47 -9.10 -6.88
N LEU A 321 -4.32 -7.78 -6.90
CA LEU A 321 -4.88 -6.94 -7.95
C LEU A 321 -4.02 -7.02 -9.20
N ALA A 322 -4.66 -7.05 -10.36
CA ALA A 322 -4.05 -6.95 -11.67
C ALA A 322 -4.80 -5.93 -12.54
N GLU A 323 -4.23 -5.57 -13.68
CA GLU A 323 -4.90 -4.81 -14.72
C GLU A 323 -5.58 -5.75 -15.72
N THR A 324 -6.84 -5.45 -16.04
CA THR A 324 -7.50 -6.03 -17.21
C THR A 324 -6.87 -5.49 -18.51
N ALA A 325 -7.26 -6.07 -19.65
CA ALA A 325 -6.86 -5.57 -20.97
C ALA A 325 -7.21 -4.08 -21.19
N ASP A 326 -8.31 -3.62 -20.59
CA ASP A 326 -8.78 -2.24 -20.67
C ASP A 326 -8.13 -1.30 -19.63
N GLY A 327 -7.21 -1.82 -18.81
CA GLY A 327 -6.50 -1.07 -17.78
C GLY A 327 -7.33 -0.82 -16.52
N LEU A 328 -8.43 -1.55 -16.32
CA LEU A 328 -9.22 -1.53 -15.08
C LEU A 328 -8.60 -2.45 -14.04
N LEU A 329 -8.89 -2.24 -12.76
CA LEU A 329 -8.41 -3.12 -11.70
C LEU A 329 -9.30 -4.35 -11.57
N GLU A 330 -8.69 -5.53 -11.58
CA GLU A 330 -9.35 -6.78 -11.23
C GLU A 330 -8.65 -7.48 -10.07
N ALA A 331 -9.41 -8.23 -9.27
CA ALA A 331 -8.87 -9.13 -8.27
C ALA A 331 -8.66 -10.52 -8.88
N VAL A 332 -7.47 -11.07 -8.73
CA VAL A 332 -7.08 -12.38 -9.25
C VAL A 332 -6.89 -13.34 -8.09
N TYR A 333 -7.66 -14.42 -8.10
CA TYR A 333 -7.55 -15.55 -7.20
C TYR A 333 -7.14 -16.79 -7.99
N PHE A 334 -5.97 -17.34 -7.67
CA PHE A 334 -5.51 -18.59 -8.27
C PHE A 334 -6.10 -19.80 -7.56
N HIS A 335 -6.33 -20.89 -8.30
CA HIS A 335 -6.70 -22.21 -7.76
C HIS A 335 -6.27 -23.34 -8.69
N ASP A 336 -6.28 -24.57 -8.18
CA ASP A 336 -6.29 -25.82 -8.94
C ASP A 336 -7.08 -26.88 -8.16
N ASP A 337 -7.13 -28.12 -8.66
CA ASP A 337 -7.84 -29.25 -8.02
C ASP A 337 -7.38 -29.55 -6.58
N HIS A 338 -6.14 -29.17 -6.23
CA HIS A 338 -5.56 -29.42 -4.91
C HIS A 338 -5.51 -28.18 -4.03
N ARG A 339 -5.59 -26.97 -4.61
CA ARG A 339 -5.38 -25.69 -3.94
C ARG A 339 -6.58 -24.77 -4.16
N PRO A 340 -7.51 -24.70 -3.19
CA PRO A 340 -8.67 -23.83 -3.33
C PRO A 340 -8.27 -22.35 -3.28
N ALA A 341 -9.00 -21.52 -4.02
CA ALA A 341 -8.83 -20.07 -4.00
C ALA A 341 -9.00 -19.48 -2.58
N ARG A 342 -8.13 -18.53 -2.21
CA ARG A 342 -8.13 -17.84 -0.90
C ARG A 342 -9.20 -16.73 -0.80
N LEU A 343 -10.46 -17.14 -0.79
CA LEU A 343 -11.63 -16.24 -0.75
C LEU A 343 -11.86 -15.57 0.62
N ASP A 344 -11.12 -15.98 1.65
CA ASP A 344 -11.07 -15.30 2.94
C ASP A 344 -10.51 -13.87 2.83
N PHE A 345 -9.68 -13.60 1.81
CA PHE A 345 -9.22 -12.26 1.46
C PHE A 345 -10.19 -11.57 0.51
N SER A 346 -11.24 -10.94 1.04
CA SER A 346 -12.23 -10.27 0.19
C SER A 346 -11.64 -9.09 -0.61
N ALA A 347 -11.95 -9.04 -1.90
CA ALA A 347 -11.73 -7.93 -2.82
C ALA A 347 -12.97 -7.03 -3.01
N LYS A 348 -14.05 -7.23 -2.26
CA LYS A 348 -15.29 -6.46 -2.42
C LYS A 348 -15.08 -5.02 -1.90
N VAL A 349 -14.76 -4.12 -2.81
CA VAL A 349 -14.58 -2.69 -2.57
C VAL A 349 -14.72 -1.94 -3.91
N PRO A 350 -15.38 -0.77 -3.97
CA PRO A 350 -15.49 0.00 -5.21
C PRO A 350 -14.13 0.32 -5.83
N GLY A 351 -14.07 0.41 -7.16
CA GLY A 351 -12.83 0.61 -7.93
C GLY A 351 -12.06 -0.67 -8.25
N ILE A 352 -12.56 -1.84 -7.83
CA ILE A 352 -12.20 -3.14 -8.37
C ILE A 352 -13.38 -3.60 -9.22
N GLU A 353 -13.17 -3.67 -10.53
CA GLU A 353 -14.24 -3.81 -11.52
C GLU A 353 -14.59 -5.27 -11.79
N LYS A 354 -13.65 -6.19 -11.53
CA LYS A 354 -13.80 -7.61 -11.81
C LYS A 354 -13.14 -8.47 -10.74
N ILE A 355 -13.71 -9.64 -10.51
CA ILE A 355 -13.11 -10.72 -9.72
C ILE A 355 -12.93 -11.91 -10.66
N SER A 356 -11.69 -12.35 -10.80
CA SER A 356 -11.28 -13.45 -11.67
C SER A 356 -10.77 -14.62 -10.82
N HIS A 357 -11.32 -15.80 -11.08
CA HIS A 357 -10.82 -17.07 -10.56
C HIS A 357 -10.03 -17.71 -11.70
N VAL A 358 -8.73 -17.90 -11.47
CA VAL A 358 -7.79 -18.35 -12.51
C VAL A 358 -7.31 -19.74 -12.15
N ASP A 359 -7.61 -20.68 -13.03
CA ASP A 359 -7.08 -22.04 -12.95
C ASP A 359 -5.58 -22.03 -13.26
N LEU A 360 -4.77 -22.61 -12.38
CA LEU A 360 -3.32 -22.67 -12.54
C LEU A 360 -2.90 -23.55 -13.71
N ASP A 361 -3.63 -24.61 -14.03
CA ASP A 361 -3.29 -25.46 -15.17
C ASP A 361 -3.45 -24.69 -16.49
N GLU A 362 -4.52 -23.88 -16.60
CA GLU A 362 -4.72 -23.01 -17.76
C GLU A 362 -3.70 -21.86 -17.80
N PHE A 363 -3.42 -21.23 -16.65
CA PHE A 363 -2.51 -20.09 -16.57
C PHE A 363 -1.05 -20.47 -16.84
N LEU A 364 -0.64 -21.67 -16.43
CA LEU A 364 0.73 -22.18 -16.53
C LEU A 364 0.95 -23.11 -17.73
N ALA A 365 -0.09 -23.49 -18.49
CA ALA A 365 0.03 -24.29 -19.70
C ALA A 365 1.13 -23.85 -20.69
N PRO A 366 1.42 -22.53 -20.88
CA PRO A 366 2.52 -22.11 -21.76
C PRO A 366 3.93 -22.52 -21.30
N LEU A 367 4.07 -23.02 -20.07
CA LEU A 367 5.34 -23.48 -19.50
C LEU A 367 5.55 -25.00 -19.62
N SER A 368 4.52 -25.73 -20.08
CA SER A 368 4.51 -27.20 -20.18
C SER A 368 5.13 -27.73 -21.47
#